data_AF-L5NS26-F1
#
_entry.id   AF-L5NS26-F1
#
_cell.length_a   1.000
_cell.length_b   1.000
_cell.length_c   1.000
_cell.angle_alpha   90.00
_cell.angle_beta   90.00
_cell.angle_gamma   90.00
#
_symmetry.space_group_name_H-M   'P 1'
#
loop_
_entity.id
_entity.type
_entity.pdbx_description
1 polymer ?
#
loop_
_entity_poly.entity_id
_entity_poly.type
_entity_poly.pdbx_seq_one_letter_code
_entity_poly.pdbx_strand_id
1 'polypeptide(L)'
;MSSDQDHLKETDTEARFEFKKEQKAAFVAEKGLNEETIRVISEDKDEPEWMLERRLRALKQYQNMPMPTDWPGQPDLSEVDVDEIVPYIRPDVEVRGGVDDWRDLPDDIKDTFDK
;
A
#
# COMPACT_ATOMS: atom_id res chain seq x y z
N MET A 1 -15.85 -2.99 -44.38
CA MET A 1 -16.21 -2.44 -43.06
C MET A 1 -16.80 -3.56 -42.24
N SER A 2 -16.24 -3.86 -41.05
CA SER A 2 -16.64 -4.93 -40.12
C SER A 2 -15.89 -6.27 -40.23
N SER A 3 -14.56 -6.27 -40.11
CA SER A 3 -13.86 -7.46 -39.59
C SER A 3 -12.78 -7.12 -38.55
N ASP A 4 -12.29 -5.87 -38.53
CA ASP A 4 -11.23 -5.46 -37.59
C ASP A 4 -11.76 -5.11 -36.17
N GLN A 5 -13.08 -4.94 -35.98
CA GLN A 5 -13.66 -4.62 -34.66
C GLN A 5 -13.97 -5.87 -33.81
N ASP A 6 -14.03 -7.06 -34.40
CA ASP A 6 -14.37 -8.28 -33.66
C ASP A 6 -13.15 -8.89 -32.95
N HIS A 7 -11.93 -8.62 -33.43
CA HIS A 7 -10.69 -9.17 -32.85
C HIS A 7 -10.24 -8.45 -31.54
N LEU A 8 -10.84 -7.29 -31.22
CA LEU A 8 -10.55 -6.54 -29.98
C LEU A 8 -11.46 -6.97 -28.80
N LYS A 9 -12.46 -7.83 -29.05
CA LYS A 9 -13.38 -8.32 -28.00
C LYS A 9 -12.88 -9.56 -27.25
N GLU A 10 -11.81 -10.20 -27.73
CA GLU A 10 -11.27 -11.44 -27.16
C GLU A 10 -10.06 -11.24 -26.24
N THR A 11 -9.63 -10.01 -26.00
CA THR A 11 -8.69 -9.74 -24.90
C THR A 11 -9.52 -9.53 -23.64
N ASP A 12 -9.87 -10.62 -22.95
CA ASP A 12 -10.53 -10.63 -21.64
C ASP A 12 -9.62 -10.00 -20.57
N THR A 13 -9.44 -8.70 -20.72
CA THR A 13 -8.55 -7.83 -19.96
C THR A 13 -9.14 -7.51 -18.59
N GLU A 14 -10.45 -7.74 -18.44
CA GLU A 14 -11.19 -7.50 -17.21
C GLU A 14 -11.11 -8.72 -16.27
N ALA A 15 -11.16 -9.96 -16.81
CA ALA A 15 -11.06 -11.17 -15.99
C ALA A 15 -9.79 -11.24 -15.11
N ARG A 16 -8.65 -10.72 -15.58
CA ARG A 16 -7.42 -10.66 -14.76
C ARG A 16 -7.53 -9.75 -13.53
N PHE A 17 -8.51 -8.83 -13.48
CA PHE A 17 -8.76 -7.94 -12.34
C PHE A 17 -9.91 -8.43 -11.44
N GLU A 18 -10.63 -9.47 -11.84
CA GLU A 18 -11.71 -10.08 -11.03
C GLU A 18 -11.15 -10.96 -9.91
N PHE A 19 -9.95 -11.53 -10.10
CA PHE A 19 -9.28 -12.29 -9.06
C PHE A 19 -8.81 -11.38 -7.92
N LYS A 20 -9.45 -11.51 -6.75
CA LYS A 20 -9.08 -10.82 -5.51
C LYS A 20 -9.06 -11.82 -4.37
N LYS A 21 -7.96 -11.89 -3.63
CA LYS A 21 -7.91 -12.62 -2.35
C LYS A 21 -8.43 -11.72 -1.23
N GLU A 22 -9.04 -12.35 -0.22
CA GLU A 22 -9.50 -11.67 0.98
C GLU A 22 -8.29 -11.17 1.79
N GLN A 23 -8.33 -9.92 2.23
CA GLN A 23 -7.27 -9.31 3.02
C GLN A 23 -7.41 -9.73 4.49
N LYS A 24 -6.40 -10.42 5.02
CA LYS A 24 -6.28 -10.72 6.46
C LYS A 24 -5.16 -9.88 7.06
N ALA A 25 -5.47 -9.10 8.08
CA ALA A 25 -4.52 -8.21 8.75
C ALA A 25 -4.43 -8.57 10.24
N ALA A 26 -3.19 -8.76 10.72
CA ALA A 26 -2.90 -8.92 12.14
C ALA A 26 -2.88 -7.58 12.89
N PHE A 27 -2.70 -6.48 12.16
CA PHE A 27 -2.79 -5.12 12.71
C PHE A 27 -3.17 -4.14 11.60
N VAL A 28 -3.99 -3.15 11.96
CA VAL A 28 -4.39 -2.05 11.10
C VAL A 28 -4.22 -0.79 11.94
N ALA A 29 -3.40 0.15 11.48
CA ALA A 29 -3.26 1.44 12.13
C ALA A 29 -4.56 2.25 12.00
N GLU A 30 -4.74 3.23 12.88
CA GLU A 30 -5.79 4.22 12.70
C GLU A 30 -5.56 5.03 11.42
N LYS A 31 -6.65 5.63 10.91
CA LYS A 31 -6.56 6.55 9.78
C LYS A 31 -5.72 7.77 10.15
N GLY A 32 -5.00 8.27 9.16
CA GLY A 32 -4.15 9.43 9.31
C GLY A 32 -2.77 9.08 9.85
N LEU A 33 -1.78 9.90 9.50
CA LEU A 33 -0.40 9.66 9.91
C LEU A 33 -0.09 10.46 11.18
N ASN A 34 0.19 9.75 12.28
CA ASN A 34 0.52 10.34 13.57
C ASN A 34 1.79 9.70 14.18
N GLU A 35 2.25 10.26 15.29
CA GLU A 35 3.47 9.81 15.97
C GLU A 35 3.34 8.39 16.53
N GLU A 36 2.18 8.02 17.07
CA GLU A 36 1.93 6.69 17.63
C GLU A 36 2.08 5.62 16.55
N THR A 37 1.45 5.81 15.39
CA THR A 37 1.59 4.92 14.23
C THR A 37 3.04 4.77 13.79
N ILE A 38 3.82 5.86 13.78
CA ILE A 38 5.24 5.79 13.43
C ILE A 38 6.04 4.96 14.44
N ARG A 39 5.76 5.11 15.74
CA ARG A 39 6.41 4.32 16.79
C ARG A 39 6.05 2.84 16.66
N VAL A 40 4.77 2.53 16.43
CA VAL A 40 4.31 1.16 16.16
C VAL A 40 5.02 0.56 14.95
N ILE A 41 5.14 1.29 13.84
CA ILE A 41 5.87 0.81 12.65
C ILE A 41 7.33 0.51 12.98
N SER A 42 7.98 1.39 13.74
CA SER A 42 9.41 1.25 14.06
C SER A 42 9.68 0.05 14.96
N GLU A 43 8.83 -0.14 15.97
CA GLU A 43 8.86 -1.33 16.85
C GLU A 43 8.55 -2.62 16.07
N ASP A 44 7.51 -2.61 15.23
CA ASP A 44 7.10 -3.77 14.45
C ASP A 44 8.16 -4.20 13.42
N LYS A 45 8.95 -3.25 12.92
CA LYS A 45 10.05 -3.48 11.98
C LYS A 45 11.41 -3.67 12.65
N ASP A 46 11.47 -3.66 13.97
CA ASP A 46 12.72 -3.75 14.74
C ASP A 46 13.79 -2.76 14.22
N GLU A 47 13.37 -1.52 13.97
CA GLU A 47 14.23 -0.50 13.37
C GLU A 47 15.23 0.06 14.39
N PRO A 48 16.46 0.42 13.95
CA PRO A 48 17.40 1.11 14.82
C PRO A 48 16.90 2.53 15.17
N GLU A 49 17.25 3.03 16.35
CA GLU A 49 16.76 4.32 16.88
C GLU A 49 16.85 5.50 15.88
N TRP A 50 17.95 5.59 15.12
CA TRP A 50 18.15 6.67 14.16
C TRP A 50 17.09 6.70 13.04
N MET A 51 16.48 5.55 12.71
CA MET A 51 15.37 5.45 11.75
C MET A 51 14.09 5.99 12.35
N LEU A 52 13.76 5.65 13.60
CA LEU A 52 12.62 6.20 14.33
C LEU A 52 12.71 7.73 14.35
N GLU A 53 13.84 8.27 14.79
CA GLU A 53 14.04 9.72 14.83
C GLU A 53 13.88 10.37 13.44
N ARG A 54 14.38 9.71 12.38
CA ARG A 54 14.25 10.20 11.01
C ARG A 54 12.78 10.24 10.58
N ARG A 55 11.99 9.22 10.89
CA ARG A 55 10.55 9.17 10.61
C ARG A 55 9.80 10.27 11.35
N LEU A 56 10.08 10.46 12.64
CA LEU A 56 9.46 11.51 13.45
C LEU A 56 9.80 12.92 12.93
N ARG A 57 11.04 13.15 12.51
CA ARG A 57 11.42 14.41 11.83
C ARG A 57 10.67 14.62 10.52
N ALA A 58 10.47 13.56 9.74
CA ALA A 58 9.72 13.63 8.48
C ALA A 58 8.24 13.93 8.72
N LEU A 59 7.61 13.31 9.74
CA LEU A 59 6.23 13.61 10.14
C LEU A 59 6.06 15.09 10.48
N LYS A 60 6.98 15.63 11.29
CA LYS A 60 6.95 17.06 11.63
C LYS A 60 7.03 17.94 10.39
N GLN A 61 7.87 17.59 9.41
CA GLN A 61 7.95 18.35 8.16
C GLN A 61 6.66 18.23 7.36
N TYR A 62 6.13 17.03 7.20
CA TYR A 62 4.87 16.75 6.51
C TYR A 62 3.70 17.57 7.08
N GLN A 63 3.53 17.59 8.40
CA GLN A 63 2.48 18.36 9.07
C GLN A 63 2.59 19.88 8.86
N ASN A 64 3.78 20.38 8.50
CA ASN A 64 4.01 21.80 8.20
C ASN A 64 3.90 22.12 6.70
N MET A 65 3.74 21.11 5.83
CA MET A 65 3.59 21.31 4.39
C MET A 65 2.12 21.53 4.05
N PRO A 66 1.77 22.63 3.34
CA PRO A 66 0.44 22.77 2.79
C PRO A 66 0.21 21.77 1.66
N MET A 67 -1.06 21.43 1.41
CA MET A 67 -1.42 20.70 0.19
C MET A 67 -0.96 21.47 -1.04
N PRO A 68 -0.40 20.80 -2.07
CA PRO A 68 0.20 21.46 -3.23
C PRO A 68 -0.88 21.94 -4.20
N THR A 69 -1.63 22.98 -3.82
CA THR A 69 -2.77 23.48 -4.59
C THR A 69 -2.43 24.45 -5.72
N ASP A 70 -1.18 24.91 -5.82
CA ASP A 70 -0.73 25.95 -6.77
C ASP A 70 0.37 25.49 -7.76
N TRP A 71 0.58 24.18 -7.90
CA TRP A 71 1.53 23.59 -8.84
C TRP A 71 1.01 23.60 -10.29
N PRO A 72 1.84 23.97 -11.28
CA PRO A 72 1.45 23.94 -12.68
C PRO A 72 1.02 22.53 -13.14
N GLY A 73 -0.21 22.41 -13.64
CA GLY A 73 -0.72 21.15 -14.21
C GLY A 73 -1.16 20.09 -13.20
N GLN A 74 -1.34 20.46 -11.93
CA GLN A 74 -1.86 19.54 -10.91
C GLN A 74 -3.33 19.12 -11.19
N PRO A 75 -3.75 17.94 -10.72
CA PRO A 75 -5.16 17.59 -10.64
C PRO A 75 -5.88 18.40 -9.55
N ASP A 76 -7.21 18.38 -9.58
CA ASP A 76 -8.02 18.86 -8.46
C ASP A 76 -7.84 17.92 -7.27
N LEU A 77 -7.47 18.49 -6.12
CA LEU A 77 -7.24 17.78 -4.86
C LEU A 77 -8.34 18.06 -3.82
N SER A 78 -9.41 18.76 -4.19
CA SER A 78 -10.48 19.15 -3.26
C SER A 78 -11.20 17.96 -2.62
N GLU A 79 -11.23 16.81 -3.29
CA GLU A 79 -11.81 15.56 -2.78
C GLU A 79 -10.80 14.67 -2.04
N VAL A 80 -9.51 15.05 -2.02
CA VAL A 80 -8.46 14.22 -1.42
C VAL A 80 -8.31 14.57 0.05
N ASP A 81 -8.75 13.66 0.91
CA ASP A 81 -8.45 13.68 2.34
C ASP A 81 -7.35 12.66 2.64
N VAL A 82 -6.14 13.15 2.89
CA VAL A 82 -4.97 12.30 3.19
C VAL A 82 -5.09 11.70 4.60
N ASP A 83 -5.82 12.36 5.51
CA ASP A 83 -6.00 11.87 6.87
C ASP A 83 -6.97 10.69 6.93
N GLU A 84 -7.75 10.43 5.87
CA GLU A 84 -8.60 9.24 5.76
C GLU A 84 -7.84 7.97 5.35
N ILE A 85 -6.57 8.11 4.94
CA ILE A 85 -5.72 6.99 4.53
C ILE A 85 -5.27 6.20 5.76
N VAL A 86 -5.38 4.88 5.70
CA VAL A 86 -4.72 3.98 6.66
C VAL A 86 -3.25 3.85 6.25
N PRO A 87 -2.30 4.40 7.02
CA PRO A 87 -0.90 4.49 6.61
C PRO A 87 -0.13 3.17 6.79
N TYR A 88 -0.65 2.25 7.62
CA TYR A 88 0.03 0.98 7.91
C TYR A 88 -0.94 -0.17 8.17
N ILE A 89 -0.69 -1.28 7.48
CA ILE A 89 -1.39 -2.55 7.66
C ILE A 89 -0.32 -3.64 7.74
N ARG A 90 -0.44 -4.48 8.76
CA ARG A 90 0.42 -5.66 8.93
C ARG A 90 -0.36 -6.91 8.54
N PRO A 91 0.10 -7.69 7.55
CA PRO A 91 -0.56 -8.94 7.15
C PRO A 91 -0.51 -9.96 8.28
N ASP A 92 -1.54 -10.81 8.35
CA ASP A 92 -1.59 -11.93 9.29
C ASP A 92 -0.86 -13.15 8.74
N VAL A 93 0.48 -13.11 8.79
CA VAL A 93 1.37 -14.16 8.27
C VAL A 93 2.45 -14.50 9.29
N GLU A 94 2.90 -15.77 9.30
CA GLU A 94 3.92 -16.25 10.22
C GLU A 94 5.30 -15.61 9.95
N VAL A 95 5.66 -15.43 8.69
CA VAL A 95 6.94 -14.84 8.30
C VAL A 95 6.78 -13.32 8.18
N ARG A 96 7.36 -12.60 9.14
CA ARG A 96 7.27 -11.12 9.25
C ARG A 96 8.25 -10.38 8.34
N GLY A 97 9.37 -11.01 8.00
CA GLY A 97 10.31 -10.56 6.97
C GLY A 97 9.95 -11.19 5.62
N GLY A 98 10.38 -10.59 4.51
CA GLY A 98 10.30 -11.27 3.22
C GLY A 98 11.04 -12.63 3.29
N VAL A 99 10.60 -13.58 2.47
CA VAL A 99 11.32 -14.84 2.29
C VAL A 99 12.35 -14.70 1.19
N ASP A 100 13.54 -15.26 1.39
CA ASP A 100 14.60 -15.25 0.38
C ASP A 100 14.43 -16.40 -0.64
N ASP A 101 13.60 -17.40 -0.34
CA ASP A 101 13.32 -18.56 -1.21
C ASP A 101 11.82 -18.69 -1.50
N TRP A 102 11.49 -18.99 -2.76
CA TRP A 102 10.11 -19.19 -3.21
C TRP A 102 9.38 -20.30 -2.46
N ARG A 103 10.08 -21.35 -2.05
CA ARG A 103 9.49 -22.51 -1.35
C ARG A 103 8.98 -22.14 0.03
N ASP A 104 9.60 -21.14 0.66
CA ASP A 104 9.26 -20.67 2.01
C ASP A 104 8.06 -19.72 2.02
N LEU A 105 7.59 -19.28 0.85
CA LEU A 105 6.42 -18.43 0.74
C LEU A 105 5.15 -19.22 1.12
N PRO A 106 4.25 -18.67 1.96
CA PRO A 106 2.96 -19.29 2.25
C PRO A 106 2.17 -19.60 0.96
N ASP A 107 1.49 -20.75 0.95
CA ASP A 107 0.78 -21.24 -0.25
C ASP A 107 -0.33 -20.28 -0.71
N ASP A 108 -0.98 -19.61 0.23
CA ASP A 108 -1.98 -18.60 -0.07
C ASP A 108 -1.40 -17.37 -0.78
N ILE A 109 -0.11 -17.06 -0.61
CA ILE A 109 0.56 -16.03 -1.39
C ILE A 109 1.03 -16.60 -2.74
N LYS A 110 1.58 -17.82 -2.79
CA LYS A 110 2.02 -18.46 -4.06
C LYS A 110 0.91 -18.53 -5.10
N ASP A 111 -0.30 -18.91 -4.69
CA ASP A 111 -1.51 -18.95 -5.53
C ASP A 111 -1.79 -17.65 -6.28
N THR A 112 -1.34 -16.49 -5.77
CA THR A 112 -1.58 -15.20 -6.42
C THR A 112 -0.74 -15.00 -7.67
N PHE A 113 0.35 -15.76 -7.82
CA PHE A 113 1.25 -15.70 -8.97
C PHE A 113 1.00 -16.81 -9.99
N ASP A 114 0.29 -17.87 -9.61
CA ASP A 114 -0.04 -19.01 -10.47
C ASP A 114 -1.31 -18.80 -11.32
N LYS A 115 -1.96 -17.63 -11.21
CA LYS A 115 -3.23 -17.29 -11.89
C LYS A 115 -3.11 -16.16 -12.90
#